data_AF-A0A2E0XVV4-F1
#
_entry.id   AF-A0A2E0XVV4-F1
#
_cell.length_a   1.000
_cell.length_b   1.000
_cell.length_c   1.000
_cell.angle_alpha   90.00
_cell.angle_beta   90.00
_cell.angle_gamma   90.00
#
_symmetry.space_group_name_H-M   'P 1'
#
loop_
_entity.id
_entity.type
_entity.pdbx_description
1 polymer ?
#
loop_
_entity_poly.entity_id
_entity_poly.type
_entity_poly.pdbx_seq_one_letter_code
_entity_poly.pdbx_strand_id
1 'polypeptide(L)'
;MTETTPNEHSGTEQTLHAAVAPSFSLRALFVAGMCLVLGLWGIYDYVWAIPAQARNYQRGEISRDVHSSLDSIDAGEETKMVDETVGKLDALLAQPLPDDAPDDANAWRATLVVYRNGIKRPNEISPTDWPALREQARLESDAALELYGEATPPSDYDRPIQWLFILCLPFVPWYVWSLFSTGSRKYRLDPDGTFHMPEASWKADQIADIDMSRWMAKSICWIVNTDGTRIKLDAHIYKGLDTMIGIIAHRLHPDSWSLDARPVKAESADEASSS
;
A
#
# COMPACT_ATOMS: atom_id res chain seq x y z
N MET A 1 -7.44 50.93 -49.55
CA MET A 1 -7.97 51.04 -48.17
C MET A 1 -9.10 50.05 -48.05
N THR A 2 -8.78 48.82 -47.67
CA THR A 2 -9.74 47.75 -47.42
C THR A 2 -9.85 47.63 -45.91
N GLU A 3 -10.95 48.14 -45.36
CA GLU A 3 -11.35 47.92 -43.97
C GLU A 3 -11.37 46.42 -43.72
N THR A 4 -10.54 45.98 -42.79
CA THR A 4 -10.54 44.62 -42.27
C THR A 4 -11.52 44.64 -41.09
N THR A 5 -12.75 44.18 -41.33
CA THR A 5 -13.74 43.98 -40.28
C THR A 5 -13.19 42.98 -39.25
N PRO A 6 -13.25 43.25 -37.94
CA PRO A 6 -12.84 42.30 -36.94
C PRO A 6 -13.84 41.15 -36.90
N ASN A 7 -13.33 39.92 -36.90
CA ASN A 7 -14.08 38.68 -36.73
C ASN A 7 -14.94 38.77 -35.46
N GLU A 8 -16.23 38.99 -35.68
CA GLU A 8 -17.30 38.89 -34.70
C GLU A 8 -17.23 37.49 -34.09
N HIS A 9 -16.94 37.45 -32.78
CA HIS A 9 -16.78 36.22 -32.02
C HIS A 9 -18.04 35.37 -32.15
N SER A 10 -17.91 34.22 -32.81
CA SER A 10 -18.91 33.16 -32.85
C SER A 10 -19.14 32.67 -31.42
N GLY A 11 -20.10 33.30 -30.73
CA GLY A 11 -20.46 33.01 -29.36
C GLY A 11 -20.98 31.58 -29.23
N THR A 12 -20.12 30.69 -28.74
CA THR A 12 -20.43 29.56 -27.85
C THR A 12 -21.84 28.96 -27.96
N GLU A 13 -22.21 28.39 -29.12
CA GLU A 13 -23.39 27.51 -29.22
C GLU A 13 -23.14 26.10 -28.64
N GLN A 14 -21.91 25.80 -28.21
CA GLN A 14 -21.56 24.46 -27.75
C GLN A 14 -21.76 24.33 -26.23
N THR A 15 -22.64 23.40 -25.83
CA THR A 15 -22.70 22.90 -24.46
C THR A 15 -21.35 22.28 -24.07
N LEU A 16 -20.75 22.78 -23.00
CA LEU A 16 -19.50 22.26 -22.47
C LEU A 16 -19.79 21.19 -21.41
N HIS A 17 -18.96 20.14 -21.37
CA HIS A 17 -19.03 19.09 -20.37
C HIS A 17 -17.69 18.94 -19.65
N ALA A 18 -17.74 18.77 -18.33
CA ALA A 18 -16.58 18.36 -17.57
C ALA A 18 -16.80 16.96 -16.99
N ALA A 19 -15.77 16.13 -17.16
CA ALA A 19 -15.73 14.76 -16.66
C ALA A 19 -14.44 14.55 -15.86
N VAL A 20 -14.41 13.50 -15.03
CA VAL A 20 -13.21 13.15 -14.27
C VAL A 20 -12.02 12.98 -15.21
N ALA A 21 -10.92 13.64 -14.91
CA ALA A 21 -9.71 13.56 -15.69
C ALA A 21 -9.19 12.10 -15.71
N PRO A 22 -8.92 11.50 -16.89
CA PRO A 22 -8.42 10.12 -16.96
C PRO A 22 -7.13 9.91 -16.16
N SER A 23 -6.28 10.94 -16.08
CA SER A 23 -5.05 10.94 -15.29
C SER A 23 -5.30 10.81 -13.79
N PHE A 24 -6.36 11.44 -13.26
CA PHE A 24 -6.76 11.31 -11.87
C PHE A 24 -7.22 9.87 -11.58
N SER A 25 -8.12 9.35 -12.42
CA SER A 25 -8.64 7.99 -12.26
C SER A 25 -7.55 6.93 -12.33
N LEU A 26 -6.63 7.07 -13.29
CA LEU A 26 -5.50 6.14 -13.46
C LEU A 26 -4.56 6.16 -12.26
N ARG A 27 -4.23 7.35 -11.72
CA ARG A 27 -3.38 7.48 -10.52
C ARG A 27 -4.03 6.83 -9.31
N ALA A 28 -5.31 7.08 -9.07
CA ALA A 28 -6.04 6.49 -7.94
C ALA A 28 -6.13 4.96 -8.06
N LEU A 29 -6.40 4.42 -9.26
CA LEU A 29 -6.41 2.97 -9.51
C LEU A 29 -5.03 2.34 -9.29
N PHE A 30 -3.97 3.01 -9.77
CA PHE A 30 -2.60 2.52 -9.58
C PHE A 30 -2.22 2.47 -8.10
N VAL A 31 -2.49 3.54 -7.34
CA VAL A 31 -2.22 3.57 -5.90
C VAL A 31 -3.04 2.53 -5.16
N ALA A 32 -4.33 2.40 -5.46
CA ALA A 32 -5.19 1.37 -4.87
C ALA A 32 -4.67 -0.06 -5.16
N GLY A 33 -4.25 -0.33 -6.40
CA GLY A 33 -3.66 -1.62 -6.78
C GLY A 33 -2.36 -1.91 -6.04
N MET A 34 -1.46 -0.93 -5.94
CA MET A 34 -0.21 -1.05 -5.18
C MET A 34 -0.48 -1.32 -3.69
N CYS A 35 -1.41 -0.58 -3.08
CA CYS A 35 -1.81 -0.79 -1.68
C CYS A 35 -2.40 -2.19 -1.45
N LEU A 36 -3.18 -2.71 -2.40
CA LEU A 36 -3.75 -4.05 -2.32
C LEU A 36 -2.65 -5.13 -2.36
N VAL A 37 -1.72 -5.03 -3.31
CA VAL A 37 -0.61 -5.99 -3.46
C VAL A 37 0.28 -5.99 -2.22
N LEU A 38 0.73 -4.81 -1.78
CA LEU A 38 1.57 -4.69 -0.59
C LEU A 38 0.84 -5.20 0.66
N GLY A 39 -0.43 -4.85 0.83
CA GLY A 39 -1.21 -5.28 1.97
C GLY A 39 -1.42 -6.79 2.04
N LEU A 40 -1.76 -7.43 0.91
CA LEU A 40 -1.92 -8.89 0.86
C LEU A 40 -0.60 -9.62 1.06
N TRP A 41 0.49 -9.12 0.47
CA TRP A 41 1.84 -9.64 0.73
C TRP A 41 2.18 -9.49 2.22
N GLY A 42 1.94 -8.33 2.82
CA GLY A 42 2.16 -8.10 4.24
C GLY A 42 1.47 -9.12 5.14
N ILE A 43 0.22 -9.48 4.82
CA ILE A 43 -0.51 -10.54 5.53
C ILE A 43 0.17 -11.90 5.33
N TYR A 44 0.51 -12.26 4.11
CA TYR A 44 1.15 -13.54 3.80
C TYR A 44 2.48 -13.71 4.55
N ASP A 45 3.35 -12.70 4.52
CA ASP A 45 4.63 -12.76 5.22
C ASP A 45 4.43 -12.83 6.74
N TYR A 46 3.51 -12.02 7.26
CA TYR A 46 3.23 -11.96 8.70
C TYR A 46 2.68 -13.28 9.26
N VAL A 47 1.76 -13.91 8.53
CA VAL A 47 1.05 -15.11 8.98
C VAL A 47 1.84 -16.38 8.66
N TRP A 48 2.54 -16.43 7.52
CA TRP A 48 3.12 -17.66 7.01
C TRP A 48 4.65 -17.61 6.90
N ALA A 49 5.21 -16.64 6.17
CA ALA A 49 6.65 -16.64 5.87
C ALA A 49 7.53 -16.44 7.11
N ILE A 50 7.24 -15.44 7.94
CA ILE A 50 8.01 -15.15 9.16
C ILE A 50 7.94 -16.33 10.15
N PRO A 51 6.75 -16.91 10.47
CA PRO A 51 6.69 -18.09 11.30
C PRO A 51 7.39 -19.31 10.69
N ALA A 52 7.31 -19.51 9.37
CA ALA A 52 8.02 -20.60 8.70
C ALA A 52 9.54 -20.44 8.81
N GLN A 53 10.06 -19.23 8.59
CA GLN A 53 11.48 -18.92 8.77
C GLN A 53 11.93 -19.15 10.22
N ALA A 54 11.15 -18.68 11.20
CA ALA A 54 11.45 -18.91 12.61
C ALA A 54 11.51 -20.40 12.97
N ARG A 55 10.55 -21.20 12.46
CA ARG A 55 10.55 -22.67 12.64
C ARG A 55 11.76 -23.31 11.99
N ASN A 56 12.08 -22.96 10.75
CA ASN A 56 13.23 -23.52 10.03
C ASN A 56 14.54 -23.18 10.75
N TYR A 57 14.70 -21.94 11.21
CA TYR A 57 15.86 -21.54 12.02
C TYR A 57 15.98 -22.38 13.29
N GLN A 58 14.88 -22.54 14.04
CA GLN A 58 14.87 -23.35 15.26
C GLN A 58 15.20 -24.82 14.98
N ARG A 59 14.66 -25.40 13.91
CA ARG A 59 14.99 -26.77 13.48
C ARG A 59 16.48 -26.91 13.19
N GLY A 60 17.05 -25.96 12.43
CA GLY A 60 18.47 -25.91 12.14
C GLY A 60 19.34 -25.80 13.40
N GLU A 61 18.98 -24.94 14.36
CA GLU A 61 19.70 -24.84 15.63
C GLU A 61 19.70 -26.15 16.43
N ILE A 62 18.53 -26.79 16.56
CA ILE A 62 18.42 -28.08 17.27
C ILE A 62 19.26 -29.14 16.58
N SER A 63 19.21 -29.23 15.24
CA SER A 63 20.00 -30.20 14.49
C SER A 63 21.51 -29.94 14.62
N ARG A 64 21.97 -28.68 14.70
CA ARG A 64 23.38 -28.34 14.98
C ARG A 64 23.79 -28.77 16.39
N ASP A 65 22.96 -28.48 17.40
CA ASP A 65 23.20 -28.88 18.79
C ASP A 65 23.30 -30.41 18.92
N VAL A 66 22.41 -31.13 18.24
CA VAL A 66 22.37 -32.60 18.17
C VAL A 66 23.63 -33.15 17.51
N HIS A 67 23.99 -32.64 16.33
CA HIS A 67 25.18 -33.08 15.60
C HIS A 67 26.45 -32.86 16.43
N SER A 68 26.60 -31.66 17.03
CA SER A 68 27.73 -31.34 17.90
C SER A 68 27.78 -32.23 19.16
N SER A 69 26.62 -32.58 19.72
CA SER A 69 26.52 -33.52 20.86
C SER A 69 26.97 -34.92 20.46
N LEU A 70 26.56 -35.42 19.29
CA LEU A 70 27.00 -36.71 18.77
C LEU A 70 28.52 -36.76 18.53
N ASP A 71 29.09 -35.67 18.00
CA ASP A 71 30.54 -35.57 17.80
C ASP A 71 31.33 -35.57 19.11
N SER A 72 30.84 -34.85 20.13
CA SER A 72 31.47 -34.83 21.46
C SER A 72 31.43 -36.20 22.13
N ILE A 73 30.29 -36.89 21.98
CA ILE A 73 30.09 -38.24 22.47
C ILE A 73 31.06 -39.23 21.80
N ASP A 74 31.25 -39.14 20.48
CA ASP A 74 32.18 -40.00 19.74
C ASP A 74 33.65 -39.73 20.09
N ALA A 75 33.97 -38.48 20.45
CA ALA A 75 35.27 -38.11 21.01
C ALA A 75 35.49 -38.61 22.45
N GLY A 76 34.46 -39.19 23.09
CA GLY A 76 34.52 -39.63 24.49
C GLY A 76 34.46 -38.47 25.49
N GLU A 77 34.07 -37.28 25.05
CA GLU A 77 33.92 -36.10 25.88
C GLU A 77 32.49 -36.06 26.42
N GLU A 78 32.28 -36.58 27.63
CA GLU A 78 30.98 -36.48 28.31
C GLU A 78 30.79 -35.04 28.80
N THR A 79 30.20 -34.22 27.93
CA THR A 79 30.13 -32.76 28.08
C THR A 79 28.77 -32.31 28.61
N LYS A 80 28.78 -31.18 29.34
CA LYS A 80 27.60 -30.41 29.74
C LYS A 80 26.64 -30.11 28.57
N MET A 81 27.17 -30.03 27.34
CA MET A 81 26.41 -29.80 26.13
C MET A 81 25.41 -30.92 25.82
N VAL A 82 25.78 -32.18 26.04
CA VAL A 82 24.87 -33.33 25.85
C VAL A 82 23.64 -33.20 26.74
N ASP A 83 23.86 -32.88 28.01
CA ASP A 83 22.77 -32.70 29.00
C ASP A 83 21.87 -31.51 28.63
N GLU A 84 22.45 -30.40 28.18
CA GLU A 84 21.69 -29.22 27.72
C GLU A 84 20.84 -29.55 26.48
N THR A 85 21.40 -30.28 25.51
CA THR A 85 20.69 -30.71 24.30
C THR A 85 19.54 -31.67 24.64
N VAL A 86 19.78 -32.67 25.50
CA VAL A 86 18.73 -33.60 25.96
C VAL A 86 17.62 -32.84 26.68
N GLY A 87 17.95 -31.89 27.56
CA GLY A 87 16.98 -31.05 28.25
C GLY A 87 16.11 -30.22 27.29
N LYS A 88 16.72 -29.63 26.25
CA LYS A 88 15.98 -28.92 25.18
C LYS A 88 15.04 -29.86 24.42
N LEU A 89 15.50 -31.05 24.03
CA LEU A 89 14.69 -32.04 23.32
C LEU A 89 13.51 -32.52 24.18
N ASP A 90 13.73 -32.80 25.46
CA ASP A 90 12.68 -33.18 26.41
C ASP A 90 11.63 -32.07 26.56
N ALA A 91 12.08 -30.81 26.69
CA ALA A 91 11.18 -29.67 26.78
C ALA A 91 10.33 -29.49 25.52
N LEU A 92 10.88 -29.74 24.32
CA LEU A 92 10.14 -29.69 23.06
C LEU A 92 9.17 -30.87 22.91
N LEU A 93 9.59 -32.08 23.29
CA LEU A 93 8.75 -33.28 23.25
C LEU A 93 7.62 -33.25 24.29
N ALA A 94 7.76 -32.48 25.37
CA ALA A 94 6.71 -32.28 26.37
C ALA A 94 5.61 -31.31 25.90
N GLN A 95 5.90 -30.45 24.91
CA GLN A 95 4.90 -29.50 24.40
C GLN A 95 3.79 -30.24 23.63
N PRO A 96 2.50 -29.98 23.94
CA PRO A 96 1.41 -30.51 23.15
C PRO A 96 1.45 -29.92 21.74
N LEU A 97 1.21 -30.76 20.74
CA LEU A 97 0.96 -30.26 19.39
C LEU A 97 -0.43 -29.62 19.35
N PRO A 98 -0.60 -28.47 18.69
CA PRO A 98 -1.92 -27.93 18.38
C PRO A 98 -2.79 -28.96 17.64
N ASP A 99 -4.10 -28.94 17.86
CA ASP A 99 -5.04 -29.82 17.15
C ASP A 99 -5.03 -29.58 15.63
N ASP A 100 -4.64 -28.37 15.21
CA ASP A 100 -4.48 -27.93 13.82
C ASP A 100 -3.02 -27.90 13.35
N ALA A 101 -2.13 -28.64 14.04
CA ALA A 101 -0.74 -28.69 13.66
C ALA A 101 -0.57 -29.21 12.22
N PRO A 102 0.26 -28.56 11.39
CA PRO A 102 0.53 -29.02 10.04
C PRO A 102 1.21 -30.40 10.06
N ASP A 103 1.05 -31.18 8.99
CA ASP A 103 1.58 -32.56 8.90
C ASP A 103 3.09 -32.64 9.18
N ASP A 104 3.84 -31.60 8.82
CA ASP A 104 5.29 -31.53 9.05
C ASP A 104 5.65 -31.41 10.55
N ALA A 105 4.72 -31.00 11.41
CA ALA A 105 4.94 -30.94 12.85
C ALA A 105 5.04 -32.34 13.49
N ASN A 106 4.24 -33.29 13.00
CA ASN A 106 4.32 -34.69 13.45
C ASN A 106 5.62 -35.34 12.98
N ALA A 107 6.00 -35.11 11.72
CA ALA A 107 7.28 -35.58 11.18
C ALA A 107 8.45 -35.02 11.99
N TRP A 108 8.43 -33.71 12.27
CA TRP A 108 9.45 -33.08 13.11
C TRP A 108 9.50 -33.66 14.52
N ARG A 109 8.35 -33.92 15.14
CA ARG A 109 8.30 -34.54 16.48
C ARG A 109 8.90 -35.95 16.48
N ALA A 110 8.69 -36.72 15.40
CA ALA A 110 9.33 -38.02 15.24
C ALA A 110 10.86 -37.88 15.15
N THR A 111 11.37 -36.90 14.37
CA THR A 111 12.79 -36.57 14.31
C THR A 111 13.36 -36.23 15.69
N LEU A 112 12.65 -35.43 16.50
CA LEU A 112 13.07 -35.11 17.88
C LEU A 112 13.19 -36.36 18.76
N VAL A 113 12.32 -37.36 18.60
CA VAL A 113 12.41 -38.64 19.32
C VAL A 113 13.66 -39.41 18.89
N VAL A 114 13.98 -39.42 17.58
CA VAL A 114 15.20 -40.05 17.06
C VAL A 114 16.44 -39.36 17.64
N TYR A 115 16.51 -38.02 17.59
CA TYR A 115 17.60 -37.24 18.18
C TYR A 115 17.79 -37.56 19.67
N ARG A 116 16.69 -37.55 20.43
CA ARG A 116 16.72 -37.85 21.86
C ARG A 116 17.28 -39.25 22.11
N ASN A 117 16.82 -40.26 21.37
CA ASN A 117 17.25 -41.63 21.57
C ASN A 117 18.71 -41.86 21.16
N GLY A 118 19.20 -41.12 20.14
CA GLY A 118 20.61 -41.19 19.73
C GLY A 118 21.58 -40.50 20.69
N ILE A 119 21.15 -39.47 21.42
CA ILE A 119 22.02 -38.68 22.33
C ILE A 119 22.01 -39.19 23.78
N LYS A 120 21.10 -40.09 24.15
CA LYS A 120 21.03 -40.69 25.49
C LYS A 120 22.39 -41.20 26.00
N ARG A 121 22.49 -41.52 27.29
CA ARG A 121 23.76 -42.06 27.79
C ARG A 121 23.81 -43.59 27.56
N PRO A 122 25.00 -44.19 27.30
CA PRO A 122 25.13 -45.64 27.10
C PRO A 122 24.65 -46.49 28.29
N ASN A 123 24.56 -45.90 29.49
CA ASN A 123 24.04 -46.57 30.69
C ASN A 123 22.49 -46.61 30.74
N GLU A 124 21.80 -45.88 29.86
CA GLU A 124 20.33 -45.81 29.79
C GLU A 124 19.72 -46.68 28.69
N ILE A 125 20.54 -47.17 27.75
CA ILE A 125 20.12 -48.01 26.62
C ILE A 125 21.00 -49.27 26.58
N SER A 126 20.43 -50.37 26.09
CA SER A 126 21.18 -51.58 25.78
C SER A 126 22.42 -51.26 24.90
N PRO A 127 23.63 -51.69 25.28
CA PRO A 127 24.85 -51.45 24.50
C PRO A 127 24.78 -51.94 23.04
N THR A 128 23.89 -52.90 22.75
CA THR A 128 23.72 -53.49 21.42
C THR A 128 22.91 -52.61 20.47
N ASP A 129 21.93 -51.86 20.98
CA ASP A 129 21.03 -51.01 20.18
C ASP A 129 21.60 -49.61 19.96
N TRP A 130 22.57 -49.26 20.79
CA TRP A 130 23.15 -47.94 20.93
C TRP A 130 23.84 -47.38 19.67
N PRO A 131 24.66 -48.16 18.92
CA PRO A 131 25.32 -47.64 17.72
C PRO A 131 24.32 -47.30 16.60
N ALA A 132 23.27 -48.11 16.42
CA ALA A 132 22.28 -47.91 15.37
C ALA A 132 21.43 -46.65 15.60
N LEU A 133 21.04 -46.39 16.87
CA LEU A 133 20.29 -45.19 17.23
C LEU A 133 21.10 -43.90 16.99
N ARG A 134 22.41 -43.93 17.28
CA ARG A 134 23.31 -42.80 17.00
C ARG A 134 23.47 -42.55 15.51
N GLU A 135 23.70 -43.60 14.73
CA GLU A 135 23.82 -43.50 13.28
C GLU A 135 22.55 -42.91 12.68
N GLN A 136 21.37 -43.38 13.11
CA GLN A 136 20.10 -42.82 12.68
C GLN A 136 19.94 -41.35 13.05
N ALA A 137 20.27 -40.97 14.29
CA ALA A 137 20.22 -39.57 14.72
C ALA A 137 21.18 -38.67 13.92
N ARG A 138 22.37 -39.18 13.57
CA ARG A 138 23.33 -38.46 12.73
C ARG A 138 22.78 -38.23 11.32
N LEU A 139 22.29 -39.28 10.67
CA LEU A 139 21.68 -39.18 9.33
C LEU A 139 20.52 -38.18 9.29
N GLU A 140 19.64 -38.22 10.29
CA GLU A 140 18.53 -37.27 10.42
C GLU A 140 19.01 -35.84 10.75
N SER A 141 20.12 -35.70 11.49
CA SER A 141 20.73 -34.39 11.76
C SER A 141 21.33 -33.80 10.48
N ASP A 142 22.03 -34.61 9.69
CA ASP A 142 22.68 -34.19 8.45
C ASP A 142 21.63 -33.78 7.40
N ALA A 143 20.58 -34.58 7.24
CA ALA A 143 19.46 -34.27 6.35
C ALA A 143 18.75 -32.97 6.78
N ALA A 144 18.56 -32.77 8.08
CA ALA A 144 17.95 -31.53 8.58
C ALA A 144 18.89 -30.32 8.40
N LEU A 145 20.20 -30.48 8.54
CA LEU A 145 21.18 -29.41 8.30
C LEU A 145 21.31 -29.06 6.82
N GLU A 146 21.13 -30.03 5.92
CA GLU A 146 21.05 -29.74 4.48
C GLU A 146 19.83 -28.86 4.16
N LEU A 147 18.69 -29.11 4.82
CA LEU A 147 17.44 -28.36 4.59
C LEU A 147 17.38 -27.01 5.34
N TYR A 148 17.91 -26.96 6.56
CA TYR A 148 17.69 -25.86 7.50
C TYR A 148 18.98 -25.22 8.02
N GLY A 149 20.16 -25.74 7.66
CA GLY A 149 21.44 -25.29 8.18
C GLY A 149 21.73 -23.81 7.89
N GLU A 150 21.31 -23.35 6.71
CA GLU A 150 21.46 -21.95 6.25
C GLU A 150 20.29 -21.04 6.65
N ALA A 151 19.27 -21.56 7.34
CA ALA A 151 18.16 -20.73 7.80
C ALA A 151 18.69 -19.63 8.73
N THR A 152 18.24 -18.41 8.51
CA THR A 152 18.57 -17.24 9.34
C THR A 152 17.41 -16.90 10.25
N PRO A 153 17.68 -16.37 11.46
CA PRO A 153 16.62 -15.92 12.34
C PRO A 153 15.86 -14.77 11.67
N PRO A 154 14.52 -14.68 11.83
CA PRO A 154 13.78 -13.52 11.38
C PRO A 154 14.30 -12.26 12.10
N SER A 155 14.34 -11.15 11.40
CA SER A 155 14.75 -9.87 11.96
C SER A 155 13.67 -9.32 12.89
N ASP A 156 14.07 -8.65 13.97
CA ASP A 156 13.15 -7.95 14.87
C ASP A 156 12.30 -6.88 14.14
N TYR A 157 12.79 -6.41 12.98
CA TYR A 157 12.09 -5.42 12.14
C TYR A 157 11.10 -6.02 11.16
N ASP A 158 11.11 -7.34 10.93
CA ASP A 158 10.25 -7.95 9.90
C ASP A 158 8.77 -7.72 10.23
N ARG A 159 8.34 -8.02 11.46
CA ARG A 159 6.94 -7.85 11.86
C ARG A 159 6.45 -6.39 11.80
N PRO A 160 7.18 -5.40 12.34
CA PRO A 160 6.80 -3.98 12.16
C PRO A 160 6.69 -3.55 10.70
N ILE A 161 7.62 -4.00 9.84
CA ILE A 161 7.59 -3.67 8.41
C ILE A 161 6.36 -4.29 7.73
N GLN A 162 6.02 -5.54 8.05
CA GLN A 162 4.80 -6.15 7.49
C GLN A 162 3.54 -5.43 7.94
N TRP A 163 3.47 -4.93 9.18
CA TRP A 163 2.37 -4.09 9.64
C TRP A 163 2.23 -2.79 8.85
N LEU A 164 3.34 -2.16 8.47
CA LEU A 164 3.32 -0.98 7.59
C LEU A 164 2.65 -1.30 6.24
N PHE A 165 2.91 -2.47 5.68
CA PHE A 165 2.27 -2.91 4.44
C PHE A 165 0.79 -3.26 4.65
N ILE A 166 0.43 -3.97 5.73
CA ILE A 166 -0.97 -4.32 6.05
C ILE A 166 -1.81 -3.05 6.21
N LEU A 167 -1.25 -1.99 6.81
CA LEU A 167 -1.91 -0.69 6.95
C LEU A 167 -2.18 0.03 5.61
N CYS A 168 -1.67 -0.48 4.48
CA CYS A 168 -2.08 -0.01 3.16
C CYS A 168 -3.50 -0.46 2.77
N LEU A 169 -4.02 -1.56 3.33
CA LEU A 169 -5.31 -2.13 2.92
C LEU A 169 -6.51 -1.19 3.10
N PRO A 170 -6.66 -0.42 4.18
CA PRO A 170 -7.74 0.55 4.34
C PRO A 170 -7.76 1.65 3.26
N PHE A 171 -6.64 1.93 2.60
CA PHE A 171 -6.59 2.90 1.51
C PHE A 171 -7.27 2.39 0.23
N VAL A 172 -7.31 1.06 0.02
CA VAL A 172 -7.97 0.47 -1.16
C VAL A 172 -9.46 0.84 -1.22
N PRO A 173 -10.30 0.53 -0.21
CA PRO A 173 -11.71 0.93 -0.24
C PRO A 173 -11.86 2.45 -0.25
N TRP A 174 -10.95 3.20 0.37
CA TRP A 174 -10.97 4.67 0.33
C TRP A 174 -10.79 5.22 -1.10
N TYR A 175 -9.79 4.74 -1.85
CA TYR A 175 -9.58 5.15 -3.24
C TYR A 175 -10.69 4.67 -4.16
N VAL A 176 -11.20 3.44 -3.98
CA VAL A 176 -12.34 2.92 -4.74
C VAL A 176 -13.59 3.78 -4.49
N TRP A 177 -13.88 4.12 -3.23
CA TRP A 177 -14.96 5.02 -2.86
C TRP A 177 -14.77 6.42 -3.46
N SER A 178 -13.54 6.96 -3.40
CA SER A 178 -13.21 8.24 -4.00
C SER A 178 -13.48 8.24 -5.51
N LEU A 179 -13.10 7.17 -6.22
CA LEU A 179 -13.36 7.04 -7.66
C LEU A 179 -14.86 6.97 -7.97
N PHE A 180 -15.61 6.18 -7.21
CA PHE A 180 -17.06 6.03 -7.40
C PHE A 180 -17.79 7.35 -7.13
N SER A 181 -17.50 8.01 -6.00
CA SER A 181 -18.13 9.27 -5.60
C SER A 181 -17.72 10.46 -6.49
N THR A 182 -16.52 10.45 -7.04
CA THR A 182 -16.05 11.50 -7.97
C THR A 182 -16.59 11.28 -9.37
N GLY A 183 -16.68 10.03 -9.82
CA GLY A 183 -17.19 9.65 -11.15
C GLY A 183 -18.67 9.90 -11.35
N SER A 184 -19.48 9.91 -10.28
CA SER A 184 -20.90 10.24 -10.35
C SER A 184 -21.18 11.74 -10.56
N ARG A 185 -20.18 12.60 -10.32
CA ARG A 185 -20.31 14.06 -10.44
C ARG A 185 -20.08 14.49 -11.88
N LYS A 186 -21.07 15.17 -12.46
CA LYS A 186 -21.03 15.71 -13.83
C LYS A 186 -21.26 17.21 -13.77
N TYR A 187 -20.43 17.96 -14.50
CA TYR A 187 -20.61 19.40 -14.68
C TYR A 187 -20.94 19.69 -16.14
N ARG A 188 -21.84 20.63 -16.36
CA ARG A 188 -22.24 21.07 -17.70
C ARG A 188 -22.49 22.57 -17.69
N LEU A 189 -22.02 23.26 -18.72
CA LEU A 189 -22.34 24.66 -18.95
C LEU A 189 -23.08 24.75 -20.29
N ASP A 190 -24.33 25.15 -20.23
CA ASP A 190 -25.16 25.32 -21.42
C ASP A 190 -24.91 26.70 -22.08
N PRO A 191 -25.21 26.88 -23.38
CA PRO A 191 -24.99 28.13 -24.11
C PRO A 191 -25.70 29.36 -23.53
N ASP A 192 -26.82 29.16 -22.83
CA ASP A 192 -27.57 30.20 -22.14
C ASP A 192 -26.90 30.67 -20.83
N GLY A 193 -25.74 30.09 -20.49
CA GLY A 193 -25.00 30.35 -19.26
C GLY A 193 -25.58 29.63 -18.04
N THR A 194 -26.51 28.70 -18.21
CA THR A 194 -26.96 27.81 -17.14
C THR A 194 -25.88 26.79 -16.81
N PHE A 195 -25.45 26.78 -15.55
CA PHE A 195 -24.43 25.90 -15.03
C PHE A 195 -25.04 24.78 -14.19
N HIS A 196 -24.86 23.54 -14.66
CA HIS A 196 -25.30 22.33 -13.99
C HIS A 196 -24.15 21.74 -13.17
N MET A 197 -24.41 21.53 -11.89
CA MET A 197 -23.54 20.87 -10.92
C MET A 197 -24.26 19.65 -10.33
N PRO A 198 -23.54 18.70 -9.70
CA PRO A 198 -24.15 17.54 -9.07
C PRO A 198 -25.20 17.90 -8.00
N GLU A 199 -24.98 18.97 -7.26
CA GLU A 199 -25.83 19.39 -6.14
C GLU A 199 -26.94 20.36 -6.54
N ALA A 200 -26.77 21.11 -7.64
CA ALA A 200 -27.68 22.17 -8.05
C ALA A 200 -27.52 22.54 -9.54
N SER A 201 -28.49 23.25 -10.10
CA SER A 201 -28.36 23.92 -11.39
C SER A 201 -28.67 25.39 -11.21
N TRP A 202 -27.77 26.26 -11.64
CA TRP A 202 -27.90 27.71 -11.49
C TRP A 202 -27.91 28.36 -12.86
N LYS A 203 -28.92 29.19 -13.10
CA LYS A 203 -28.97 30.04 -14.30
C LYS A 203 -27.90 31.13 -14.22
N ALA A 204 -27.61 31.73 -15.36
CA ALA A 204 -26.59 32.77 -15.49
C ALA A 204 -26.78 33.92 -14.48
N ASP A 205 -28.02 34.36 -14.27
CA ASP A 205 -28.45 35.45 -13.40
C ASP A 205 -28.41 35.11 -11.90
N GLN A 206 -28.44 33.82 -11.56
CA GLN A 206 -28.34 33.35 -10.17
C GLN A 206 -26.87 33.28 -9.70
N ILE A 207 -25.91 33.31 -10.62
CA ILE A 207 -24.50 33.30 -10.27
C ILE A 207 -24.06 34.75 -9.98
N ALA A 208 -23.97 35.09 -8.70
CA ALA A 208 -23.63 36.43 -8.25
C ALA A 208 -22.13 36.74 -8.36
N ASP A 209 -21.28 35.77 -8.03
CA ASP A 209 -19.82 35.98 -8.03
C ASP A 209 -19.04 34.65 -8.19
N ILE A 210 -17.74 34.74 -8.46
CA ILE A 210 -16.80 33.63 -8.47
C ILE A 210 -15.51 33.98 -7.72
N ASP A 211 -15.26 33.29 -6.62
CA ASP A 211 -14.06 33.44 -5.82
C ASP A 211 -12.89 32.66 -6.45
N MET A 212 -12.01 33.41 -7.12
CA MET A 212 -10.84 32.90 -7.83
C MET A 212 -9.55 32.96 -7.00
N SER A 213 -9.62 33.26 -5.69
CA SER A 213 -8.45 33.49 -4.82
C SER A 213 -7.44 32.34 -4.79
N ARG A 214 -7.88 31.10 -5.02
CA ARG A 214 -7.02 29.90 -5.06
C ARG A 214 -6.79 29.32 -6.45
N TRP A 215 -7.29 29.98 -7.48
CA TRP A 215 -7.30 29.46 -8.84
C TRP A 215 -5.90 29.19 -9.38
N MET A 216 -5.03 30.21 -9.36
CA MET A 216 -3.66 30.07 -9.89
C MET A 216 -2.77 29.15 -9.04
N ALA A 217 -3.09 28.98 -7.75
CA ALA A 217 -2.27 28.18 -6.83
C ALA A 217 -2.66 26.70 -6.81
N LYS A 218 -3.94 26.38 -6.95
CA LYS A 218 -4.46 25.01 -6.78
C LYS A 218 -5.52 24.58 -7.79
N SER A 219 -5.85 25.44 -8.76
CA SER A 219 -6.95 25.21 -9.71
C SER A 219 -8.29 24.97 -9.01
N ILE A 220 -8.52 25.66 -7.90
CA ILE A 220 -9.73 25.61 -7.08
C ILE A 220 -10.36 27.00 -7.06
N CYS A 221 -11.68 27.06 -7.26
CA CYS A 221 -12.48 28.27 -7.06
C CYS A 221 -13.82 27.93 -6.40
N TRP A 222 -14.58 28.95 -6.03
CA TRP A 222 -15.94 28.81 -5.53
C TRP A 222 -16.90 29.67 -6.34
N ILE A 223 -17.99 29.08 -6.83
CA ILE A 223 -19.09 29.84 -7.41
C ILE A 223 -20.04 30.24 -6.28
N VAL A 224 -20.42 31.51 -6.26
CA VAL A 224 -21.31 32.11 -5.26
C VAL A 224 -22.67 32.40 -5.91
N ASN A 225 -23.72 31.81 -5.36
CA ASN A 225 -25.10 32.09 -5.74
C ASN A 225 -25.58 33.43 -5.14
N THR A 226 -26.62 34.04 -5.69
CA THR A 226 -27.30 35.23 -5.14
C THR A 226 -27.74 35.05 -3.69
N ASP A 227 -28.05 33.81 -3.30
CA ASP A 227 -28.46 33.45 -1.95
C ASP A 227 -27.27 33.32 -0.97
N GLY A 228 -26.05 33.58 -1.44
CA GLY A 228 -24.79 33.48 -0.68
C GLY A 228 -24.21 32.05 -0.58
N THR A 229 -24.94 31.03 -1.04
CA THR A 229 -24.45 29.64 -1.09
C THR A 229 -23.22 29.54 -1.99
N ARG A 230 -22.20 28.82 -1.54
CA ARG A 230 -20.95 28.62 -2.29
C ARG A 230 -20.75 27.15 -2.64
N ILE A 231 -20.41 26.86 -3.89
CA ILE A 231 -20.05 25.51 -4.35
C ILE A 231 -18.59 25.52 -4.81
N LYS A 232 -17.80 24.56 -4.30
CA LYS A 232 -16.39 24.40 -4.65
C LYS A 232 -16.27 23.72 -6.02
N LEU A 233 -15.46 24.30 -6.89
CA LEU A 233 -15.04 23.70 -8.15
C LEU A 233 -13.54 23.38 -8.11
N ASP A 234 -13.17 22.21 -8.62
CA ASP A 234 -11.80 21.67 -8.56
C ASP A 234 -11.38 21.17 -9.94
N ALA A 235 -10.76 22.05 -10.72
CA ALA A 235 -10.37 21.74 -12.10
C ALA A 235 -9.16 20.78 -12.18
N HIS A 236 -8.50 20.49 -11.05
CA HIS A 236 -7.47 19.45 -11.01
C HIS A 236 -8.07 18.04 -11.21
N ILE A 237 -9.31 17.84 -10.74
CA ILE A 237 -10.00 16.54 -10.78
C ILE A 237 -10.79 16.37 -12.08
N TYR A 238 -11.38 17.46 -12.59
CA TYR A 238 -12.30 17.43 -13.73
C TYR A 238 -11.71 18.14 -14.95
N LYS A 239 -11.59 17.41 -16.06
CA LYS A 239 -11.13 17.96 -17.35
C LYS A 239 -12.25 18.80 -17.98
N GLY A 240 -11.94 20.01 -18.44
CA GLY A 240 -12.88 20.93 -19.10
C GLY A 240 -13.59 21.87 -18.13
N LEU A 241 -13.44 21.67 -16.82
CA LEU A 241 -13.99 22.56 -15.81
C LEU A 241 -13.27 23.91 -15.79
N ASP A 242 -12.00 23.93 -16.15
CA ASP A 242 -11.18 25.13 -16.35
C ASP A 242 -11.75 26.07 -17.41
N THR A 243 -12.18 25.54 -18.56
CA THR A 243 -12.82 26.35 -19.61
C THR A 243 -14.16 26.92 -19.14
N MET A 244 -14.97 26.12 -18.45
CA MET A 244 -16.24 26.60 -17.88
C MET A 244 -16.02 27.72 -16.86
N ILE A 245 -15.05 27.55 -15.96
CA ILE A 245 -14.66 28.55 -14.97
C ILE A 245 -14.18 29.83 -15.64
N GLY A 246 -13.37 29.72 -16.70
CA GLY A 246 -12.88 30.87 -17.47
C GLY A 246 -14.00 31.69 -18.10
N ILE A 247 -14.99 31.02 -18.72
CA ILE A 247 -16.17 31.68 -19.28
C ILE A 247 -16.97 32.41 -18.19
N ILE A 248 -17.22 31.74 -17.05
CA ILE A 248 -17.98 32.33 -15.94
C ILE A 248 -17.22 33.52 -15.33
N ALA A 249 -15.92 33.38 -15.10
CA ALA A 249 -15.06 34.42 -14.53
C ALA A 249 -14.93 35.63 -15.46
N HIS A 250 -14.70 35.41 -16.75
CA HIS A 250 -14.62 36.49 -17.74
C HIS A 250 -15.96 37.24 -17.86
N ARG A 251 -17.10 36.54 -17.77
CA ARG A 251 -18.43 37.20 -17.79
C ARG A 251 -18.65 38.12 -16.59
N LEU A 252 -18.23 37.68 -15.39
CA LEU A 252 -18.45 38.43 -14.16
C LEU A 252 -17.39 39.52 -13.94
N HIS A 253 -16.15 39.25 -14.33
CA HIS A 253 -14.98 40.10 -14.09
C HIS A 253 -14.09 40.15 -15.35
N PRO A 254 -14.59 40.74 -16.46
CA PRO A 254 -13.91 40.71 -17.76
C PRO A 254 -12.53 41.37 -17.73
N ASP A 255 -12.37 42.39 -16.89
CA ASP A 255 -11.11 43.14 -16.74
C ASP A 255 -10.06 42.40 -15.90
N SER A 256 -10.48 41.40 -15.13
CA SER A 256 -9.58 40.63 -14.25
C SER A 256 -9.22 39.27 -14.82
N TRP A 257 -10.11 38.64 -15.60
CA TRP A 257 -9.96 37.26 -16.08
C TRP A 257 -10.26 37.12 -17.56
N SER A 258 -9.43 36.36 -18.28
CA SER A 258 -9.68 35.97 -19.67
C SER A 258 -10.59 34.74 -19.78
N LEU A 259 -11.09 34.46 -20.98
CA LEU A 259 -11.88 33.25 -21.28
C LEU A 259 -11.14 31.93 -20.96
N ASP A 260 -9.80 31.95 -20.99
CA ASP A 260 -8.94 30.82 -20.61
C ASP A 260 -8.67 30.76 -19.10
N ALA A 261 -9.44 31.48 -18.29
CA ALA A 261 -9.28 31.59 -16.84
C ALA A 261 -7.88 32.11 -16.41
N ARG A 262 -7.26 33.00 -17.19
CA ARG A 262 -5.96 33.60 -16.83
C ARG A 262 -6.16 35.05 -16.39
N PRO A 263 -5.34 35.57 -15.45
CA PRO A 263 -5.39 36.98 -15.10
C PRO A 263 -5.11 37.85 -16.33
N VAL A 264 -5.95 38.85 -16.58
CA VAL A 264 -5.67 39.87 -17.60
C VAL A 264 -4.50 40.72 -17.09
N LYS A 265 -3.47 40.87 -17.93
CA LYS A 265 -2.33 41.72 -17.58
C LYS A 265 -2.82 43.17 -17.65
N ALA A 266 -2.89 43.86 -16.52
CA ALA A 266 -3.17 45.29 -16.54
C ALA A 266 -2.06 45.98 -17.36
N GLU A 267 -2.43 46.68 -18.44
CA GLU A 267 -1.53 47.65 -19.05
C GLU A 267 -1.28 48.73 -17.99
N SER A 268 -0.14 48.63 -17.32
CA SER A 268 0.34 49.63 -16.39
C SER A 268 0.45 50.95 -17.14
N ALA A 269 -0.32 51.94 -16.69
CA ALA A 269 -0.26 53.34 -17.07
C ALA A 269 1.08 54.00 -16.67
N ASP A 270 2.21 53.41 -17.04
CA ASP A 270 3.57 53.89 -16.78
C ASP A 270 4.23 54.53 -18.02
N GLU A 271 3.61 54.49 -19.20
CA GLU A 271 4.13 55.17 -20.41
C GLU A 271 3.71 56.65 -20.54
N ALA A 272 2.90 57.19 -19.62
CA ALA A 272 2.42 58.57 -19.68
C ALA A 272 3.24 59.59 -18.86
N SER A 273 4.39 59.19 -18.26
CA SER A 273 5.26 60.11 -17.49
C SER A 273 6.62 60.41 -18.12
N SER A 274 6.89 59.90 -19.33
CA SER A 274 8.09 60.22 -20.10
C SER A 274 7.71 60.86 -21.43
N SER A 275 7.29 62.11 -21.39
CA SER A 275 7.25 63.04 -22.54
C SER A 275 7.61 64.44 -22.06
#